data_AF-A0A955Y1K1-F1
#
_entry.id   AF-A0A955Y1K1-F1
#
_cell.length_a   1.000
_cell.length_b   1.000
_cell.length_c   1.000
_cell.angle_alpha   90.00
_cell.angle_beta   90.00
_cell.angle_gamma   90.00
#
_symmetry.space_group_name_H-M   'P 1'
#
loop_
_entity.id
_entity.type
_entity.pdbx_description
1 polymer ?
#
loop_
_entity_poly.entity_id
_entity_poly.type
_entity_poly.pdbx_seq_one_letter_code
_entity_poly.pdbx_strand_id
1 'polypeptide(L)'
;MPPGELQRRADAELALRGSALPELPARQATWVGVQVLAAGAVGVLGIWAFHPELALSAAIGAGAGSVNPKKLWALPIVVVAVVLAGMLCTAYQVPAVIGAGAAAGALATWLLPHRTDWLDHLNGALGTLAGSSLGLWAATSLIPSSVPLVISAMLTAGFVGLVGSQGLLPAAIRYDAGPDLPSASQIKSTLQLRYRPPVLKALALHDAAQKHAPDRDTRRGLAEVATWVYRLQLTRQTLDTEAEAIDPIAIRERIDAYENLGPEADEFTRDRRLATAQHLSRLLEHRKAIDVEIGRNEALVDYALAFLEQARAGLAVARQLPGDAMPDRLDEVLTRLRAHAEEGEVRRQSAREVI
;
A
#
# COMPACT_ATOMS: atom_id res chain seq x y z
N MET A 1 27.27 -3.26 5.60
CA MET A 1 26.24 -3.41 4.55
C MET A 1 26.66 -2.49 3.41
N PRO A 2 26.80 -2.97 2.17
CA PRO A 2 27.20 -2.12 1.06
C PRO A 2 26.12 -1.03 0.83
N PRO A 3 26.51 0.23 0.60
CA PRO A 3 25.57 1.35 0.44
C PRO A 3 24.50 1.10 -0.65
N GLY A 4 24.88 0.40 -1.73
CA GLY A 4 23.94 -0.01 -2.78
C GLY A 4 22.86 -1.01 -2.37
N GLU A 5 22.98 -1.75 -1.26
CA GLU A 5 21.91 -2.62 -0.74
C GLU A 5 20.88 -1.85 0.10
N LEU A 6 21.31 -0.79 0.80
CA LEU A 6 20.42 0.07 1.57
C LEU A 6 19.54 0.92 0.64
N GLN A 7 20.12 1.42 -0.45
CA GLN A 7 19.37 2.11 -1.51
C GLN A 7 18.41 1.16 -2.23
N ARG A 8 18.85 -0.05 -2.58
CA ARG A 8 17.96 -1.09 -3.15
C ARG A 8 16.81 -1.47 -2.21
N ARG A 9 17.02 -1.52 -0.89
CA ARG A 9 15.95 -1.80 0.07
C ARG A 9 15.02 -0.60 0.25
N ALA A 10 15.55 0.61 0.38
CA ALA A 10 14.73 1.82 0.44
C ALA A 10 13.87 1.98 -0.83
N ASP A 11 14.46 1.71 -2.00
CA ASP A 11 13.82 1.83 -3.32
C ASP A 11 12.87 0.66 -3.64
N ALA A 12 13.17 -0.57 -3.20
CA ALA A 12 12.21 -1.68 -3.26
C ALA A 12 11.05 -1.47 -2.29
N GLU A 13 11.30 -0.90 -1.10
CA GLU A 13 10.24 -0.46 -0.19
C GLU A 13 9.41 0.70 -0.77
N LEU A 14 10.01 1.57 -1.59
CA LEU A 14 9.33 2.65 -2.33
C LEU A 14 8.39 2.14 -3.43
N ALA A 15 8.69 1.00 -4.05
CA ALA A 15 7.89 0.39 -5.12
C ALA A 15 6.84 -0.63 -4.63
N LEU A 16 7.04 -1.26 -3.46
CA LEU A 16 6.27 -2.45 -3.06
C LEU A 16 5.44 -2.32 -1.76
N ARG A 17 5.56 -1.25 -0.98
CA ARG A 17 4.78 -1.12 0.27
C ARG A 17 3.58 -0.18 0.09
N GLY A 18 2.44 -0.79 -0.18
CA GLY A 18 1.13 -0.15 -0.29
C GLY A 18 0.10 -0.99 -1.03
N SER A 19 0.49 -2.14 -1.58
CA SER A 19 -0.40 -2.99 -2.35
C SER A 19 -1.30 -3.84 -1.42
N ALA A 20 -2.61 -3.70 -1.58
CA ALA A 20 -3.58 -4.53 -0.86
C ALA A 20 -3.70 -5.95 -1.46
N LEU A 21 -3.21 -6.18 -2.70
CA LEU A 21 -3.27 -7.48 -3.37
C LEU A 21 -2.39 -8.56 -2.74
N PRO A 22 -1.13 -8.32 -2.31
CA PRO A 22 -0.31 -9.36 -1.67
C PRO A 22 -0.84 -9.85 -0.33
N GLU A 23 -1.56 -8.99 0.41
CA GLU A 23 -2.16 -9.37 1.70
C GLU A 23 -3.52 -10.08 1.54
N LEU A 24 -4.13 -10.00 0.35
CA LEU A 24 -5.47 -10.53 0.10
C LEU A 24 -5.59 -12.05 0.33
N PRO A 25 -4.66 -12.91 -0.16
CA PRO A 25 -4.75 -14.35 0.06
C PRO A 25 -4.72 -14.72 1.54
N ALA A 26 -3.91 -14.02 2.34
CA ALA A 26 -3.84 -14.25 3.78
C ALA A 26 -5.16 -13.88 4.49
N ARG A 27 -5.81 -12.78 4.06
CA ARG A 27 -7.10 -12.35 4.61
C ARG A 27 -8.24 -13.28 4.19
N GLN A 28 -8.25 -13.74 2.94
CA GLN A 28 -9.21 -14.73 2.45
C GLN A 28 -9.05 -16.08 3.18
N ALA A 29 -7.81 -16.55 3.36
CA ALA A 29 -7.53 -17.76 4.12
C ALA A 29 -8.00 -17.65 5.57
N THR A 30 -7.79 -16.48 6.21
CA THR A 30 -8.27 -16.22 7.58
C THR A 30 -9.80 -16.26 7.66
N TRP A 31 -10.48 -15.57 6.73
CA TRP A 31 -11.95 -15.61 6.64
C TRP A 31 -12.44 -17.06 6.53
N VAL A 32 -11.97 -17.79 5.52
CA VAL A 32 -12.43 -19.16 5.25
C VAL A 32 -12.12 -20.07 6.44
N GLY A 33 -10.91 -19.99 6.98
CA GLY A 33 -10.48 -20.80 8.12
C GLY A 33 -11.37 -20.60 9.35
N VAL A 34 -11.61 -19.34 9.73
CA VAL A 34 -12.45 -19.02 10.90
C VAL A 34 -13.91 -19.41 10.66
N GLN A 35 -14.43 -19.20 9.46
CA GLN A 35 -15.79 -19.60 9.08
C GLN A 35 -15.98 -21.13 9.17
N VAL A 36 -15.02 -21.92 8.67
CA VAL A 36 -15.05 -23.39 8.75
C VAL A 36 -14.97 -23.87 10.20
N LEU A 37 -14.09 -23.29 11.01
CA LEU A 37 -13.98 -23.64 12.44
C LEU A 37 -15.26 -23.29 13.21
N ALA A 38 -15.86 -22.13 12.94
CA ALA A 38 -17.12 -21.73 13.54
C ALA A 38 -18.26 -22.69 13.15
N ALA A 39 -18.35 -23.09 11.88
CA ALA A 39 -19.33 -24.07 11.43
C ALA A 39 -19.14 -25.45 12.08
N GLY A 40 -17.89 -25.89 12.24
CA GLY A 40 -17.57 -27.12 12.96
C GLY A 40 -18.02 -27.07 14.42
N ALA A 41 -17.72 -25.97 15.13
CA ALA A 41 -18.14 -25.78 16.53
C ALA A 41 -19.66 -25.78 16.69
N VAL A 42 -20.37 -25.04 15.83
CA VAL A 42 -21.84 -24.95 15.83
C VAL A 42 -22.49 -26.27 15.39
N GLY A 43 -21.82 -27.04 14.52
CA GLY A 43 -22.20 -28.40 14.15
C GLY A 43 -22.08 -29.40 15.29
N VAL A 44 -20.99 -29.35 16.06
CA VAL A 44 -20.79 -30.19 17.26
C VAL A 44 -21.81 -29.88 18.35
N LEU A 45 -22.18 -28.60 18.50
CA LEU A 45 -23.23 -28.17 19.43
C LEU A 45 -24.66 -28.53 18.97
N GLY A 46 -24.81 -29.15 17.80
CA GLY A 46 -26.10 -29.59 17.27
C GLY A 46 -26.97 -28.48 16.67
N ILE A 47 -26.57 -27.22 16.79
CA ILE A 47 -27.34 -26.06 16.29
C ILE A 47 -27.53 -26.15 14.77
N TRP A 48 -26.55 -26.69 14.04
CA TRP A 48 -26.66 -26.89 12.59
C TRP A 48 -27.78 -27.86 12.19
N ALA A 49 -28.12 -28.83 13.06
CA ALA A 49 -29.20 -29.78 12.80
C ALA A 49 -30.59 -29.12 12.94
N PHE A 50 -30.75 -28.23 13.92
CA PHE A 50 -32.03 -27.61 14.25
C PHE A 50 -32.26 -26.29 13.51
N HIS A 51 -31.20 -25.51 13.29
CA HIS A 51 -31.25 -24.18 12.68
C HIS A 51 -30.06 -23.95 11.72
N PRO A 52 -30.00 -24.66 10.58
CA PRO A 52 -28.87 -24.59 9.65
C PRO A 52 -28.64 -23.18 9.08
N GLU A 53 -29.70 -22.40 8.87
CA GLU A 53 -29.61 -21.04 8.33
C GLU A 53 -28.97 -20.06 9.33
N LEU A 54 -29.34 -20.15 10.61
CA LEU A 54 -28.73 -19.36 11.68
C LEU A 54 -27.28 -19.76 11.90
N ALA A 55 -27.01 -21.06 11.90
CA ALA A 55 -25.68 -21.62 12.05
C ALA A 55 -24.73 -21.16 10.93
N LEU A 56 -25.19 -21.19 9.69
CA LEU A 56 -24.43 -20.71 8.53
C LEU A 56 -24.22 -19.19 8.59
N SER A 57 -25.25 -18.41 8.95
CA SER A 57 -25.13 -16.95 9.07
C SER A 57 -24.13 -16.55 10.16
N ALA A 58 -24.13 -17.23 11.30
CA ALA A 58 -23.16 -17.02 12.36
C ALA A 58 -21.72 -17.36 11.92
N ALA A 59 -21.55 -18.48 11.18
CA ALA A 59 -20.25 -18.87 10.64
C ALA A 59 -19.72 -17.86 9.60
N ILE A 60 -20.57 -17.37 8.70
CA ILE A 60 -20.23 -16.31 7.75
C ILE A 60 -19.81 -15.03 8.49
N GLY A 61 -20.55 -14.64 9.53
CA GLY A 61 -20.23 -13.46 10.34
C GLY A 61 -18.90 -13.59 11.08
N ALA A 62 -18.57 -14.77 11.60
CA ALA A 62 -17.29 -15.05 12.24
C ALA A 62 -16.13 -14.94 11.25
N GLY A 63 -16.30 -15.47 10.02
CA GLY A 63 -15.34 -15.33 8.93
C GLY A 63 -15.09 -13.86 8.57
N ALA A 64 -16.16 -13.11 8.29
CA ALA A 64 -16.07 -11.69 7.93
C ALA A 64 -15.44 -10.85 9.06
N GLY A 65 -15.79 -11.11 10.32
CA GLY A 65 -15.25 -10.43 11.49
C GLY A 65 -13.75 -10.65 11.71
N SER A 66 -13.19 -11.72 11.13
CA SER A 66 -11.78 -12.10 11.29
C SER A 66 -10.83 -11.51 10.23
N VAL A 67 -11.38 -10.83 9.21
CA VAL A 67 -10.60 -10.28 8.08
C VAL A 67 -9.51 -9.29 8.52
N ASN A 68 -9.70 -8.61 9.65
CA ASN A 68 -8.70 -7.71 10.21
C ASN A 68 -8.35 -8.10 11.67
N PRO A 69 -7.19 -8.73 11.91
CA PRO A 69 -6.79 -9.17 13.26
C PRO A 69 -6.58 -7.99 14.22
N LYS A 70 -6.37 -6.77 13.72
CA LYS A 70 -6.25 -5.56 14.57
C LYS A 70 -7.60 -5.06 15.09
N LYS A 71 -8.71 -5.49 14.50
CA LYS A 71 -10.09 -5.06 14.86
C LYS A 71 -10.95 -6.22 15.38
N LEU A 72 -10.35 -7.25 16.00
CA LEU A 72 -11.09 -8.41 16.53
C LEU A 72 -12.16 -8.05 17.57
N TRP A 73 -12.05 -6.89 18.23
CA TRP A 73 -13.08 -6.38 19.14
C TRP A 73 -14.44 -6.18 18.45
N ALA A 74 -14.48 -5.96 17.13
CA ALA A 74 -15.71 -5.77 16.37
C ALA A 74 -16.38 -7.08 15.94
N LEU A 75 -15.71 -8.23 16.14
CA LEU A 75 -16.21 -9.56 15.76
C LEU A 75 -17.63 -9.86 16.28
N PRO A 76 -17.97 -9.65 17.58
CA PRO A 76 -19.33 -9.91 18.06
C PRO A 76 -20.37 -9.03 17.36
N ILE A 77 -20.04 -7.77 17.06
CA ILE A 77 -20.94 -6.83 16.37
C ILE A 77 -21.20 -7.33 14.94
N VAL A 78 -20.15 -7.78 14.24
CA VAL A 78 -20.24 -8.29 12.87
C VAL A 78 -21.06 -9.57 12.83
N VAL A 79 -20.82 -10.51 13.74
CA VAL A 79 -21.59 -11.75 13.84
C VAL A 79 -23.08 -11.46 14.05
N VAL A 80 -23.41 -10.59 15.01
CA VAL A 80 -24.80 -10.23 15.30
C VAL A 80 -25.45 -9.56 14.08
N ALA A 81 -24.77 -8.60 13.45
CA ALA A 81 -25.31 -7.92 12.27
C ALA A 81 -25.57 -8.87 11.09
N VAL A 82 -24.65 -9.81 10.84
CA VAL A 82 -24.80 -10.81 9.76
C VAL A 82 -25.92 -11.80 10.06
N VAL A 83 -26.06 -12.26 11.32
CA VAL A 83 -27.16 -13.13 11.74
C VAL A 83 -28.51 -12.42 11.60
N LEU A 84 -28.61 -11.16 12.06
CA LEU A 84 -29.83 -10.37 11.93
C LEU A 84 -30.21 -10.13 10.47
N ALA A 85 -29.24 -9.87 9.59
CA ALA A 85 -29.50 -9.74 8.16
C ALA A 85 -30.02 -11.05 7.54
N GLY A 86 -29.43 -12.19 7.93
CA GLY A 86 -29.93 -13.51 7.53
C GLY A 86 -31.36 -13.77 8.00
N MET A 87 -31.65 -13.48 9.28
CA MET A 87 -32.99 -13.62 9.87
C MET A 87 -34.02 -12.70 9.22
N LEU A 88 -33.63 -11.48 8.85
CA LEU A 88 -34.53 -10.57 8.16
C LEU A 88 -34.90 -11.11 6.78
N CYS A 89 -33.92 -11.64 6.02
CA CYS A 89 -34.21 -12.29 4.74
C CYS A 89 -35.15 -13.49 4.90
N THR A 90 -34.93 -14.35 5.90
CA THR A 90 -35.81 -15.51 6.11
C THR A 90 -37.23 -15.11 6.50
N ALA A 91 -37.39 -14.03 7.27
CA ALA A 91 -38.70 -13.45 7.58
C ALA A 91 -39.46 -12.98 6.32
N TYR A 92 -38.73 -12.55 5.28
CA TYR A 92 -39.27 -12.18 3.96
C TYR A 92 -39.26 -13.34 2.94
N GLN A 93 -39.08 -14.59 3.38
CA GLN A 93 -39.01 -15.78 2.51
C GLN A 93 -37.86 -15.75 1.48
N VAL A 94 -36.82 -14.96 1.76
CA VAL A 94 -35.58 -14.90 0.98
C VAL A 94 -34.54 -15.78 1.68
N PRO A 95 -33.75 -16.61 0.96
CA PRO A 95 -32.71 -17.43 1.57
C PRO A 95 -31.75 -16.63 2.47
N ALA A 96 -31.51 -17.12 3.70
CA ALA A 96 -30.69 -16.44 4.72
C ALA A 96 -29.30 -16.04 4.21
N VAL A 97 -28.71 -16.87 3.34
CA VAL A 97 -27.37 -16.67 2.78
C VAL A 97 -27.26 -15.36 1.98
N ILE A 98 -28.36 -14.86 1.42
CA ILE A 98 -28.38 -13.61 0.65
C ILE A 98 -28.14 -12.42 1.58
N GLY A 99 -28.92 -12.32 2.65
CA GLY A 99 -28.78 -11.27 3.66
C GLY A 99 -27.46 -11.38 4.43
N ALA A 100 -27.11 -12.60 4.84
CA ALA A 100 -25.86 -12.87 5.55
C ALA A 100 -24.63 -12.56 4.68
N GLY A 101 -24.63 -12.99 3.41
CA GLY A 101 -23.55 -12.71 2.46
C GLY A 101 -23.40 -11.21 2.16
N ALA A 102 -24.50 -10.50 1.94
CA ALA A 102 -24.46 -9.05 1.72
C ALA A 102 -23.90 -8.28 2.92
N ALA A 103 -24.43 -8.57 4.12
CA ALA A 103 -23.96 -7.93 5.36
C ALA A 103 -22.49 -8.26 5.64
N ALA A 104 -22.07 -9.50 5.42
CA ALA A 104 -20.69 -9.93 5.61
C ALA A 104 -19.73 -9.20 4.66
N GLY A 105 -20.09 -9.03 3.38
CA GLY A 105 -19.28 -8.26 2.43
C GLY A 105 -19.19 -6.77 2.76
N ALA A 106 -20.31 -6.15 3.15
CA ALA A 106 -20.35 -4.75 3.56
C ALA A 106 -19.54 -4.49 4.85
N LEU A 107 -19.59 -5.41 5.81
CA LEU A 107 -18.88 -5.27 7.08
C LEU A 107 -17.41 -5.67 6.95
N ALA A 108 -17.08 -6.68 6.14
CA ALA A 108 -15.69 -7.02 5.86
C ALA A 108 -14.96 -5.86 5.18
N THR A 109 -15.62 -5.13 4.27
CA THR A 109 -15.07 -3.91 3.68
C THR A 109 -14.88 -2.81 4.72
N TRP A 110 -15.82 -2.62 5.66
CA TRP A 110 -15.65 -1.69 6.80
C TRP A 110 -14.47 -2.03 7.73
N LEU A 111 -14.18 -3.32 7.89
CA LEU A 111 -13.08 -3.78 8.72
C LEU A 111 -11.71 -3.57 8.07
N LEU A 112 -11.64 -3.31 6.76
CA LEU A 112 -10.38 -3.02 6.10
C LEU A 112 -9.70 -1.79 6.77
N PRO A 113 -8.35 -1.76 6.79
CA PRO A 113 -7.61 -0.69 7.46
C PRO A 113 -7.71 0.66 6.73
N HIS A 114 -8.11 0.66 5.46
CA HIS A 114 -8.20 1.86 4.62
C HIS A 114 -9.60 2.49 4.70
N ARG A 115 -9.71 3.80 4.42
CA ARG A 115 -11.00 4.48 4.33
C ARG A 115 -11.80 3.90 3.15
N THR A 116 -12.98 3.35 3.45
CA THR A 116 -13.89 2.76 2.46
C THR A 116 -15.02 3.72 2.13
N ASP A 117 -15.38 3.83 0.86
CA ASP A 117 -16.54 4.61 0.41
C ASP A 117 -17.81 3.74 0.40
N TRP A 118 -18.99 4.36 0.34
CA TRP A 118 -20.28 3.63 0.27
C TRP A 118 -20.34 2.66 -0.93
N LEU A 119 -19.71 3.01 -2.06
CA LEU A 119 -19.60 2.13 -3.23
C LEU A 119 -18.78 0.88 -2.95
N ASP A 120 -17.77 0.97 -2.08
CA ASP A 120 -16.93 -0.17 -1.73
C ASP A 120 -17.70 -1.13 -0.83
N HIS A 121 -18.55 -0.61 0.08
CA HIS A 121 -19.50 -1.41 0.83
C HIS A 121 -20.54 -2.07 -0.06
N LEU A 122 -21.08 -1.36 -1.06
CA LEU A 122 -22.04 -1.92 -2.01
C LEU A 122 -21.41 -3.03 -2.87
N ASN A 123 -20.20 -2.81 -3.39
CA ASN A 123 -19.49 -3.83 -4.17
C ASN A 123 -19.10 -5.04 -3.32
N GLY A 124 -18.67 -4.80 -2.08
CA GLY A 124 -18.43 -5.88 -1.11
C GLY A 124 -19.71 -6.67 -0.85
N ALA A 125 -20.83 -5.98 -0.60
CA ALA A 125 -22.13 -6.61 -0.38
C ALA A 125 -22.58 -7.45 -1.58
N LEU A 126 -22.56 -6.88 -2.79
CA LEU A 126 -22.97 -7.58 -4.01
C LEU A 126 -22.03 -8.75 -4.34
N GLY A 127 -20.73 -8.54 -4.21
CA GLY A 127 -19.72 -9.56 -4.48
C GLY A 127 -19.82 -10.74 -3.52
N THR A 128 -19.94 -10.48 -2.21
CA THR A 128 -20.08 -11.54 -1.21
C THR A 128 -21.47 -12.18 -1.25
N LEU A 129 -22.55 -11.44 -1.51
CA LEU A 129 -23.88 -12.02 -1.74
C LEU A 129 -23.84 -13.02 -2.91
N ALA A 130 -23.33 -12.59 -4.07
CA ALA A 130 -23.25 -13.45 -5.25
C ALA A 130 -22.35 -14.67 -4.97
N GLY A 131 -21.18 -14.43 -4.37
CA GLY A 131 -20.24 -15.50 -4.06
C GLY A 131 -20.76 -16.49 -3.03
N SER A 132 -21.39 -16.04 -1.95
CA SER A 132 -21.99 -16.92 -0.94
C SER A 132 -23.18 -17.70 -1.48
N SER A 133 -23.97 -17.11 -2.38
CA SER A 133 -25.08 -17.81 -3.05
C SER A 133 -24.58 -18.91 -3.99
N LEU A 134 -23.57 -18.62 -4.81
CA LEU A 134 -22.91 -19.60 -5.68
C LEU A 134 -22.20 -20.70 -4.86
N GLY A 135 -21.55 -20.32 -3.76
CA GLY A 135 -20.92 -21.27 -2.85
C GLY A 135 -21.91 -22.19 -2.16
N LEU A 136 -23.09 -21.68 -1.79
CA LEU A 136 -24.17 -22.51 -1.24
C LEU A 136 -24.73 -23.48 -2.30
N TRP A 137 -24.96 -23.00 -3.52
CA TRP A 137 -25.37 -23.86 -4.64
C TRP A 137 -24.34 -24.96 -4.94
N ALA A 138 -23.05 -24.64 -4.92
CA ALA A 138 -21.98 -25.62 -5.09
C ALA A 138 -21.98 -26.64 -3.94
N ALA A 139 -22.15 -26.18 -2.69
CA ALA A 139 -22.23 -27.06 -1.53
C ALA A 139 -23.40 -28.05 -1.63
N THR A 140 -24.60 -27.58 -1.98
CA THR A 140 -25.78 -28.44 -2.10
C THR A 140 -25.71 -29.41 -3.27
N SER A 141 -24.95 -29.07 -4.31
CA SER A 141 -24.77 -29.92 -5.50
C SER A 141 -23.64 -30.94 -5.35
N LEU A 142 -22.59 -30.61 -4.59
CA LEU A 142 -21.36 -31.41 -4.51
C LEU A 142 -21.22 -32.23 -3.23
N ILE A 143 -21.86 -31.82 -2.12
CA ILE A 143 -21.73 -32.51 -0.84
C ILE A 143 -22.75 -33.66 -0.78
N PRO A 144 -22.31 -34.93 -0.73
CA PRO A 144 -23.22 -36.06 -0.60
C PRO A 144 -23.95 -36.05 0.74
N SER A 145 -25.20 -36.50 0.75
CA SER A 145 -26.01 -36.65 1.99
C SER A 145 -25.48 -37.73 2.94
N SER A 146 -24.57 -38.60 2.47
CA SER A 146 -23.90 -39.63 3.28
C SER A 146 -22.81 -39.09 4.18
N VAL A 147 -22.41 -37.82 4.02
CA VAL A 147 -21.37 -37.19 4.82
C VAL A 147 -21.90 -36.86 6.23
N PRO A 148 -21.14 -37.15 7.31
CA PRO A 148 -21.53 -36.77 8.67
C PRO A 148 -21.85 -35.29 8.80
N LEU A 149 -22.88 -34.96 9.59
CA LEU A 149 -23.43 -33.61 9.69
C LEU A 149 -22.37 -32.53 9.96
N VAL A 150 -21.44 -32.78 10.88
CA VAL A 150 -20.37 -31.83 11.23
C VAL A 150 -19.43 -31.58 10.03
N ILE A 151 -19.08 -32.64 9.30
CA ILE A 151 -18.23 -32.53 8.11
C ILE A 151 -18.99 -31.81 7.00
N SER A 152 -20.27 -32.11 6.81
CA SER A 152 -21.14 -31.43 5.86
C SER A 152 -21.27 -29.93 6.18
N ALA A 153 -21.42 -29.56 7.45
CA ALA A 153 -21.44 -28.17 7.91
C ALA A 153 -20.13 -27.44 7.61
N MET A 154 -18.99 -28.05 7.93
CA MET A 154 -17.66 -27.50 7.65
C MET A 154 -17.42 -27.32 6.15
N LEU A 155 -17.77 -28.31 5.33
CA LEU A 155 -17.63 -28.25 3.87
C LEU A 155 -18.54 -27.17 3.28
N THR A 156 -19.80 -27.11 3.71
CA THR A 156 -20.76 -26.09 3.26
C THR A 156 -20.24 -24.68 3.56
N ALA A 157 -19.81 -24.45 4.80
CA ALA A 157 -19.22 -23.18 5.20
C ALA A 157 -17.92 -22.88 4.44
N GLY A 158 -17.13 -23.90 4.13
CA GLY A 158 -15.92 -23.79 3.31
C GLY A 158 -16.20 -23.31 1.88
N PHE A 159 -17.15 -23.94 1.17
CA PHE A 159 -17.55 -23.52 -0.17
C PHE A 159 -18.14 -22.10 -0.17
N VAL A 160 -19.04 -21.80 0.76
CA VAL A 160 -19.64 -20.46 0.90
C VAL A 160 -18.59 -19.39 1.20
N GLY A 161 -17.63 -19.68 2.07
CA GLY A 161 -16.55 -18.77 2.42
C GLY A 161 -15.54 -18.58 1.29
N LEU A 162 -15.16 -19.66 0.59
CA LEU A 162 -14.16 -19.62 -0.48
C LEU A 162 -14.64 -18.77 -1.66
N VAL A 163 -15.90 -18.93 -2.07
CA VAL A 163 -16.49 -18.15 -3.16
C VAL A 163 -16.91 -16.77 -2.67
N GLY A 164 -17.50 -16.65 -1.47
CA GLY A 164 -17.93 -15.38 -0.89
C GLY A 164 -16.79 -14.40 -0.60
N SER A 165 -15.62 -14.90 -0.19
CA SER A 165 -14.43 -14.08 0.07
C SER A 165 -13.81 -13.49 -1.21
N GLN A 166 -14.21 -13.95 -2.40
CA GLN A 166 -13.85 -13.31 -3.67
C GLN A 166 -14.50 -11.92 -3.82
N GLY A 167 -15.55 -11.62 -3.05
CA GLY A 167 -16.11 -10.27 -2.96
C GLY A 167 -15.11 -9.21 -2.44
N LEU A 168 -14.00 -9.64 -1.83
CA LEU A 168 -12.91 -8.74 -1.43
C LEU A 168 -11.99 -8.34 -2.58
N LEU A 169 -11.98 -9.04 -3.72
CA LEU A 169 -11.10 -8.75 -4.85
C LEU A 169 -11.32 -7.35 -5.45
N PRO A 170 -12.55 -6.92 -5.79
CA PRO A 170 -12.76 -5.57 -6.33
C PRO A 170 -12.31 -4.49 -5.37
N ALA A 171 -12.50 -4.73 -4.07
CA ALA A 171 -12.05 -3.83 -3.02
C ALA A 171 -10.50 -3.79 -2.99
N ALA A 172 -9.83 -4.94 -2.97
CA ALA A 172 -8.38 -5.04 -2.97
C ALA A 172 -7.72 -4.41 -4.20
N ILE A 173 -8.25 -4.63 -5.42
CA ILE A 173 -7.76 -4.00 -6.66
C ILE A 173 -7.88 -2.47 -6.57
N ARG A 174 -8.98 -1.96 -6.01
CA ARG A 174 -9.17 -0.51 -5.81
C ARG A 174 -8.26 0.07 -4.73
N TYR A 175 -7.91 -0.70 -3.70
CA TYR A 175 -7.01 -0.25 -2.63
C TYR A 175 -5.55 -0.29 -3.04
N ASP A 176 -5.14 -1.28 -3.84
CA ASP A 176 -3.78 -1.37 -4.39
C ASP A 176 -3.40 -0.15 -5.25
N ALA A 177 -4.41 0.51 -5.81
CA ALA A 177 -4.21 1.71 -6.59
C ALA A 177 -3.85 2.95 -5.71
N GLY A 178 -4.16 2.97 -4.40
CA GLY A 178 -3.98 4.16 -3.56
C GLY A 178 -2.54 4.37 -3.06
N PRO A 179 -1.97 5.59 -3.13
CA PRO A 179 -0.70 5.88 -2.47
C PRO A 179 -0.89 5.87 -0.95
N ASP A 180 -0.20 4.97 -0.26
CA ASP A 180 -0.19 4.94 1.20
C ASP A 180 0.64 6.12 1.75
N LEU A 181 0.02 6.93 2.61
CA LEU A 181 0.70 8.03 3.29
C LEU A 181 1.63 7.49 4.38
N PRO A 182 2.85 8.04 4.53
CA PRO A 182 3.79 7.58 5.53
C PRO A 182 3.28 7.87 6.95
N SER A 183 3.31 6.85 7.81
CA SER A 183 2.91 7.02 9.21
C SER A 183 3.94 7.83 10.02
N ALA A 184 3.50 8.44 11.13
CA ALA A 184 4.39 9.19 12.01
C ALA A 184 5.54 8.33 12.59
N SER A 185 5.28 7.05 12.88
CA SER A 185 6.32 6.11 13.31
C SER A 185 7.30 5.82 12.19
N GLN A 186 6.81 5.63 10.96
CA GLN A 186 7.65 5.40 9.78
C GLN A 186 8.59 6.58 9.56
N ILE A 187 8.07 7.81 9.52
CA ILE A 187 8.87 9.05 9.38
C ILE A 187 9.94 9.16 10.46
N LYS A 188 9.59 8.86 11.72
CA LYS A 188 10.56 8.90 12.84
C LYS A 188 11.64 7.83 12.70
N SER A 189 11.30 6.65 12.18
CA SER A 189 12.23 5.53 12.04
C SER A 189 13.14 5.62 10.82
N THR A 190 12.68 6.25 9.72
CA THR A 190 13.41 6.28 8.45
C THR A 190 14.16 7.59 8.21
N LEU A 191 13.60 8.72 8.65
CA LEU A 191 14.19 10.04 8.41
C LEU A 191 14.91 10.60 9.64
N GLN A 192 16.10 11.14 9.44
CA GLN A 192 16.81 11.96 10.41
C GLN A 192 16.08 13.29 10.63
N LEU A 193 16.35 13.95 11.77
CA LEU A 193 15.62 15.14 12.19
C LEU A 193 15.66 16.28 11.14
N ARG A 194 16.76 16.40 10.39
CA ARG A 194 16.94 17.43 9.35
C ARG A 194 15.99 17.30 8.15
N TYR A 195 15.53 16.09 7.82
CA TYR A 195 14.68 15.82 6.63
C TYR A 195 13.18 15.71 6.94
N ARG A 196 12.80 15.72 8.22
CA ARG A 196 11.39 15.58 8.65
C ARG A 196 10.50 16.79 8.34
N PRO A 197 10.95 18.05 8.49
CA PRO A 197 10.05 19.21 8.39
C PRO A 197 9.27 19.30 7.06
N PRO A 198 9.88 19.09 5.87
CA PRO A 198 9.15 19.11 4.60
C PRO A 198 8.04 18.05 4.54
N VAL A 199 8.31 16.84 5.03
CA VAL A 199 7.31 15.75 5.05
C VAL A 199 6.14 16.07 5.97
N LEU A 200 6.42 16.56 7.18
CA LEU A 200 5.39 16.94 8.13
C LEU A 200 4.53 18.09 7.60
N LYS A 201 5.15 19.05 6.90
CA LYS A 201 4.44 20.14 6.21
C LYS A 201 3.53 19.59 5.11
N ALA A 202 4.03 18.70 4.27
CA ALA A 202 3.23 18.07 3.20
C ALA A 202 2.01 17.32 3.75
N LEU A 203 2.19 16.54 4.83
CA LEU A 203 1.08 15.85 5.50
C LEU A 203 0.06 16.82 6.08
N ALA A 204 0.51 17.90 6.74
CA ALA A 204 -0.41 18.91 7.28
C ALA A 204 -1.20 19.63 6.17
N LEU A 205 -0.56 19.93 5.04
CA LEU A 205 -1.22 20.53 3.88
C LEU A 205 -2.22 19.56 3.23
N HIS A 206 -1.85 18.28 3.11
CA HIS A 206 -2.75 17.23 2.64
C HIS A 206 -3.98 17.11 3.54
N ASP A 207 -3.80 16.99 4.86
CA ASP A 207 -4.91 16.85 5.82
C ASP A 207 -5.88 18.05 5.77
N ALA A 208 -5.35 19.25 5.51
CA ALA A 208 -6.15 20.45 5.32
C ALA A 208 -6.90 20.44 3.98
N ALA A 209 -6.24 20.07 2.89
CA ALA A 209 -6.81 20.05 1.54
C ALA A 209 -7.83 18.92 1.33
N GLN A 210 -7.59 17.74 1.92
CA GLN A 210 -8.43 16.54 1.74
C GLN A 210 -9.88 16.78 2.19
N LYS A 211 -10.10 17.63 3.20
CA LYS A 211 -11.44 18.02 3.68
C LYS A 211 -12.25 18.79 2.66
N HIS A 212 -11.59 19.38 1.66
CA HIS A 212 -12.19 20.27 0.67
C HIS A 212 -12.12 19.71 -0.76
N ALA A 213 -11.41 18.60 -0.97
CA ALA A 213 -11.33 17.93 -2.27
C ALA A 213 -12.68 17.32 -2.66
N PRO A 214 -13.23 17.66 -3.84
CA PRO A 214 -14.61 17.29 -4.22
C PRO A 214 -14.74 15.82 -4.60
N ASP A 215 -13.72 15.27 -5.27
CA ASP A 215 -13.71 13.93 -5.82
C ASP A 215 -12.56 13.08 -5.25
N ARG A 216 -12.64 11.78 -5.50
CA ARG A 216 -11.70 10.78 -4.98
C ARG A 216 -10.34 10.85 -5.67
N ASP A 217 -10.31 11.18 -6.96
CA ASP A 217 -9.07 11.20 -7.75
C ASP A 217 -8.22 12.40 -7.33
N THR A 218 -8.84 13.55 -7.05
CA THR A 218 -8.16 14.70 -6.43
C THR A 218 -7.59 14.34 -5.06
N ARG A 219 -8.37 13.67 -4.19
CA ARG A 219 -7.86 13.22 -2.87
C ARG A 219 -6.66 12.28 -3.00
N ARG A 220 -6.73 11.34 -3.95
CA ARG A 220 -5.68 10.36 -4.24
C ARG A 220 -4.42 11.04 -4.80
N GLY A 221 -4.57 11.94 -5.75
CA GLY A 221 -3.44 12.69 -6.31
C GLY A 221 -2.77 13.57 -5.25
N LEU A 222 -3.53 14.24 -4.39
CA LEU A 222 -2.95 14.99 -3.27
C LEU A 222 -2.20 14.09 -2.28
N ALA A 223 -2.71 12.88 -2.02
CA ALA A 223 -2.00 11.90 -1.20
C ALA A 223 -0.71 11.44 -1.89
N GLU A 224 -0.73 11.21 -3.20
CA GLU A 224 0.46 10.83 -3.97
C GLU A 224 1.54 11.92 -3.92
N VAL A 225 1.17 13.18 -4.08
CA VAL A 225 2.11 14.31 -3.97
C VAL A 225 2.73 14.38 -2.57
N ALA A 226 1.93 14.20 -1.52
CA ALA A 226 2.44 14.19 -0.14
C ALA A 226 3.39 12.99 0.11
N THR A 227 3.06 11.81 -0.44
CA THR A 227 3.94 10.65 -0.41
C THR A 227 5.24 10.93 -1.18
N TRP A 228 5.18 11.57 -2.35
CA TRP A 228 6.37 11.96 -3.12
C TRP A 228 7.33 12.83 -2.31
N VAL A 229 6.84 13.80 -1.51
CA VAL A 229 7.69 14.60 -0.63
C VAL A 229 8.47 13.71 0.35
N TYR A 230 7.82 12.69 0.93
CA TYR A 230 8.52 11.72 1.78
C TYR A 230 9.57 10.91 1.01
N ARG A 231 9.24 10.44 -0.20
CA ARG A 231 10.17 9.68 -1.04
C ARG A 231 11.41 10.49 -1.40
N LEU A 232 11.22 11.74 -1.84
CA LEU A 232 12.31 12.65 -2.20
C LEU A 232 13.21 12.98 -1.00
N GLN A 233 12.63 13.16 0.19
CA GLN A 233 13.42 13.38 1.42
C GLN A 233 14.21 12.15 1.84
N LEU A 234 13.66 10.95 1.65
CA LEU A 234 14.39 9.70 1.89
C LEU A 234 15.56 9.56 0.91
N THR A 235 15.33 9.81 -0.38
CA THR A 235 16.39 9.80 -1.40
C THR A 235 17.45 10.85 -1.09
N ARG A 236 17.07 12.08 -0.73
CA ARG A 236 18.02 13.13 -0.34
C ARG A 236 18.89 12.72 0.85
N GLN A 237 18.29 12.13 1.89
CA GLN A 237 19.05 11.60 3.03
C GLN A 237 20.10 10.57 2.61
N THR A 238 19.72 9.65 1.73
CA THR A 238 20.65 8.63 1.22
C THR A 238 21.77 9.28 0.40
N LEU A 239 21.44 10.19 -0.52
CA LEU A 239 22.42 10.91 -1.35
C LEU A 239 23.38 11.76 -0.51
N ASP A 240 22.90 12.46 0.51
CA ASP A 240 23.76 13.22 1.42
C ASP A 240 24.71 12.28 2.19
N THR A 241 24.23 11.09 2.59
CA THR A 241 25.09 10.07 3.23
C THR A 241 26.17 9.56 2.28
N GLU A 242 25.83 9.36 1.00
CA GLU A 242 26.81 8.96 -0.04
C GLU A 242 27.81 10.08 -0.34
N ALA A 243 27.35 11.33 -0.41
CA ALA A 243 28.20 12.49 -0.63
C ALA A 243 29.16 12.73 0.55
N GLU A 244 28.70 12.54 1.79
CA GLU A 244 29.52 12.62 3.01
C GLU A 244 30.60 11.51 3.05
N ALA A 245 30.34 10.35 2.46
CA ALA A 245 31.31 9.24 2.41
C ALA A 245 32.49 9.49 1.45
N ILE A 246 32.34 10.43 0.50
CA ILE A 246 33.38 10.81 -0.45
C ILE A 246 34.01 12.11 0.08
N ASP A 247 35.30 12.15 0.42
CA ASP A 247 35.98 13.41 0.78
C ASP A 247 36.68 13.99 -0.47
N PRO A 248 36.27 15.17 -0.98
CA PRO A 248 36.78 15.65 -2.25
C PRO A 248 38.21 16.21 -2.13
N ILE A 249 38.61 16.63 -0.93
CA ILE A 249 39.92 17.20 -0.64
C ILE A 249 40.91 16.06 -0.55
N ALA A 250 40.64 15.07 0.30
CA ALA A 250 41.51 13.90 0.45
C ALA A 250 41.66 13.10 -0.85
N ILE A 251 40.60 13.02 -1.68
CA ILE A 251 40.70 12.34 -2.98
C ILE A 251 41.56 13.13 -3.96
N ARG A 252 41.45 14.47 -4.02
CA ARG A 252 42.31 15.30 -4.90
C ARG A 252 43.78 15.21 -4.49
N GLU A 253 44.07 15.31 -3.20
CA GLU A 253 45.44 15.14 -2.69
C GLU A 253 46.04 13.78 -3.09
N ARG A 254 45.23 12.71 -3.08
CA ARG A 254 45.67 11.38 -3.53
C ARG A 254 45.88 11.30 -5.04
N ILE A 255 45.02 11.95 -5.84
CA ILE A 255 45.22 12.05 -7.30
C ILE A 255 46.54 12.76 -7.59
N ASP A 256 46.75 13.94 -6.99
CA ASP A 256 47.95 14.74 -7.20
C ASP A 256 49.22 13.97 -6.80
N ALA A 257 49.17 13.17 -5.72
CA ALA A 257 50.26 12.32 -5.28
C ALA A 257 50.55 11.14 -6.23
N TYR A 258 49.55 10.65 -6.96
CA TYR A 258 49.71 9.58 -7.95
C TYR A 258 50.14 10.10 -9.32
N GLU A 259 49.79 11.34 -9.68
CA GLU A 259 50.14 11.98 -10.95
C GLU A 259 51.53 12.64 -10.92
N ASN A 260 51.93 13.25 -9.81
CA ASN A 260 53.23 13.93 -9.67
C ASN A 260 54.34 12.99 -9.21
N LEU A 261 54.78 12.12 -10.10
CA LEU A 261 55.87 11.18 -9.83
C LEU A 261 57.25 11.82 -10.02
N GLY A 262 58.17 11.49 -9.09
CA GLY A 262 59.60 11.64 -9.34
C GLY A 262 60.08 10.67 -10.44
N PRO A 263 61.17 10.98 -11.15
CA PRO A 263 61.62 10.25 -12.33
C PRO A 263 62.05 8.79 -12.08
N GLU A 264 62.07 8.31 -10.84
CA GLU A 264 62.65 7.02 -10.42
C GLU A 264 61.68 5.81 -10.42
N ALA A 265 60.39 6.00 -10.71
CA ALA A 265 59.41 4.91 -10.68
C ALA A 265 59.43 4.04 -11.96
N ASP A 266 59.31 2.73 -11.82
CA ASP A 266 59.17 1.77 -12.93
C ASP A 266 57.83 1.95 -13.68
N GLU A 267 57.81 1.50 -14.94
CA GLU A 267 56.68 1.66 -15.87
C GLU A 267 55.37 1.03 -15.32
N PHE A 268 55.45 -0.18 -14.76
CA PHE A 268 54.30 -0.87 -14.20
C PHE A 268 53.67 -0.13 -13.00
N THR A 269 54.49 0.40 -12.09
CA THR A 269 53.99 1.20 -10.96
C THR A 269 53.37 2.51 -11.44
N ARG A 270 53.90 3.09 -12.51
CA ARG A 270 53.34 4.28 -13.16
C ARG A 270 51.93 4.02 -13.68
N ASP A 271 51.75 2.97 -14.47
CA ASP A 271 50.46 2.62 -15.07
C ASP A 271 49.41 2.29 -14.01
N ARG A 272 49.78 1.51 -12.99
CA ARG A 272 48.86 1.16 -11.90
C ARG A 272 48.41 2.39 -11.10
N ARG A 273 49.32 3.35 -10.86
CA ARG A 273 49.00 4.59 -10.15
C ARG A 273 48.14 5.52 -11.00
N LEU A 274 48.40 5.64 -12.30
CA LEU A 274 47.57 6.39 -13.24
C LEU A 274 46.15 5.79 -13.32
N ALA A 275 46.01 4.47 -13.41
CA ALA A 275 44.71 3.81 -13.37
C ALA A 275 43.96 4.09 -12.04
N THR A 276 44.69 4.14 -10.93
CA THR A 276 44.13 4.51 -9.61
C THR A 276 43.68 5.96 -9.58
N ALA A 277 44.48 6.89 -10.11
CA ALA A 277 44.13 8.31 -10.24
C ALA A 277 42.90 8.54 -11.12
N GLN A 278 42.79 7.80 -12.24
CA GLN A 278 41.60 7.81 -13.10
C GLN A 278 40.36 7.30 -12.36
N HIS A 279 40.48 6.22 -11.59
CA HIS A 279 39.38 5.72 -10.77
C HIS A 279 38.93 6.74 -9.71
N LEU A 280 39.88 7.38 -9.02
CA LEU A 280 39.61 8.44 -8.05
C LEU A 280 38.97 9.67 -8.72
N SER A 281 39.37 10.01 -9.93
CA SER A 281 38.75 11.09 -10.72
C SER A 281 37.29 10.79 -11.06
N ARG A 282 36.98 9.54 -11.44
CA ARG A 282 35.58 9.09 -11.64
C ARG A 282 34.76 9.17 -10.35
N LEU A 283 35.36 8.92 -9.18
CA LEU A 283 34.66 9.10 -7.90
C LEU A 283 34.33 10.58 -7.63
N LEU A 284 35.21 11.51 -7.99
CA LEU A 284 34.92 12.95 -7.90
C LEU A 284 33.82 13.39 -8.87
N GLU A 285 33.82 12.84 -10.10
CA GLU A 285 32.74 13.07 -11.06
C GLU A 285 31.41 12.52 -10.56
N HIS A 286 31.43 11.32 -9.98
CA HIS A 286 30.24 10.72 -9.37
C HIS A 286 29.69 11.58 -8.23
N ARG A 287 30.54 12.10 -7.35
CA ARG A 287 30.12 13.06 -6.32
C ARG A 287 29.45 14.30 -6.90
N LYS A 288 30.03 14.90 -7.95
CA LYS A 288 29.41 16.07 -8.59
C LYS A 288 28.00 15.74 -9.12
N ALA A 289 27.81 14.52 -9.64
CA ALA A 289 26.50 14.07 -10.07
C ALA A 289 25.52 13.91 -8.88
N ILE A 290 26.00 13.38 -7.74
CA ILE A 290 25.20 13.29 -6.50
C ILE A 290 24.77 14.69 -6.04
N ASP A 291 25.68 15.67 -6.01
CA ASP A 291 25.37 17.06 -5.60
C ASP A 291 24.28 17.69 -6.49
N VAL A 292 24.32 17.42 -7.80
CA VAL A 292 23.28 17.87 -8.75
C VAL A 292 21.94 17.20 -8.47
N GLU A 293 21.91 15.89 -8.17
CA GLU A 293 20.68 15.17 -7.83
C GLU A 293 20.09 15.62 -6.49
N ILE A 294 20.91 15.96 -5.50
CA ILE A 294 20.45 16.59 -4.25
C ILE A 294 19.71 17.90 -4.55
N GLY A 295 20.29 18.77 -5.38
CA GLY A 295 19.66 20.02 -5.79
C GLY A 295 18.35 19.83 -6.57
N ARG A 296 18.30 18.81 -7.45
CA ARG A 296 17.06 18.43 -8.16
C ARG A 296 15.96 17.97 -7.21
N ASN A 297 16.29 17.12 -6.24
CA ASN A 297 15.34 16.65 -5.23
C ASN A 297 14.80 17.78 -4.36
N GLU A 298 15.66 18.73 -3.98
CA GLU A 298 15.25 19.92 -3.23
C GLU A 298 14.25 20.76 -4.03
N ALA A 299 14.55 21.05 -5.30
CA ALA A 299 13.63 21.79 -6.16
C ALA A 299 12.28 21.07 -6.37
N LEU A 300 12.29 19.73 -6.49
CA LEU A 300 11.06 18.94 -6.61
C LEU A 300 10.23 18.93 -5.32
N VAL A 301 10.88 18.90 -4.16
CA VAL A 301 10.19 19.01 -2.86
C VAL A 301 9.51 20.38 -2.73
N ASP A 302 10.22 21.46 -3.06
CA ASP A 302 9.66 22.82 -2.99
C ASP A 302 8.50 22.99 -3.97
N TYR A 303 8.63 22.45 -5.19
CA TYR A 303 7.55 22.42 -6.18
C TYR A 303 6.32 21.66 -5.68
N ALA A 304 6.51 20.46 -5.12
CA ALA A 304 5.42 19.65 -4.58
C ALA A 304 4.72 20.33 -3.38
N LEU A 305 5.50 20.96 -2.48
CA LEU A 305 4.95 21.71 -1.35
C LEU A 305 4.17 22.94 -1.80
N ALA A 306 4.69 23.70 -2.76
CA ALA A 306 4.01 24.86 -3.33
C ALA A 306 2.67 24.46 -3.98
N PHE A 307 2.65 23.33 -4.70
CA PHE A 307 1.41 22.78 -5.24
C PHE A 307 0.41 22.41 -4.14
N LEU A 308 0.83 21.71 -3.08
CA LEU A 308 -0.05 21.36 -1.96
C LEU A 308 -0.62 22.60 -1.25
N GLU A 309 0.17 23.66 -1.12
CA GLU A 309 -0.29 24.95 -0.59
C GLU A 309 -1.33 25.60 -1.50
N GLN A 310 -1.07 25.62 -2.81
CA GLN A 310 -1.98 26.14 -3.81
C GLN A 310 -3.29 25.33 -3.84
N ALA A 311 -3.21 24.01 -3.81
CA ALA A 311 -4.38 23.13 -3.81
C ALA A 311 -5.22 23.32 -2.54
N ARG A 312 -4.59 23.47 -1.37
CA ARG A 312 -5.28 23.79 -0.12
C ARG A 312 -6.06 25.11 -0.23
N ALA A 313 -5.43 26.15 -0.79
CA ALA A 313 -6.06 27.46 -0.96
C ALA A 313 -7.18 27.43 -2.00
N GLY A 314 -6.93 26.84 -3.17
CA GLY A 314 -7.89 26.72 -4.27
C GLY A 314 -9.13 25.93 -3.89
N LEU A 315 -8.96 24.77 -3.25
CA LEU A 315 -10.08 23.93 -2.80
C LEU A 315 -10.91 24.61 -1.69
N ALA A 316 -10.28 25.40 -0.82
CA ALA A 316 -11.00 26.18 0.18
C ALA A 316 -11.86 27.29 -0.48
N VAL A 317 -11.35 27.93 -1.54
CA VAL A 317 -12.06 28.98 -2.30
C VAL A 317 -13.16 28.39 -3.18
N ALA A 318 -12.93 27.28 -3.88
CA ALA A 318 -13.93 26.62 -4.72
C ALA A 318 -15.18 26.17 -3.95
N ARG A 319 -15.05 25.95 -2.64
CA ARG A 319 -16.20 25.70 -1.76
C ARG A 319 -17.07 26.95 -1.56
N GLN A 320 -16.48 28.14 -1.59
CA GLN A 320 -17.17 29.42 -1.45
C GLN A 320 -17.71 29.93 -2.79
N LEU A 321 -17.04 29.59 -3.89
CA LEU A 321 -17.40 29.96 -5.27
C LEU A 321 -17.29 28.74 -6.20
N PRO A 322 -18.37 27.95 -6.37
CA PRO A 322 -18.35 26.77 -7.23
C PRO A 322 -18.24 27.21 -8.70
N GLY A 323 -17.06 27.03 -9.32
CA GLY A 323 -16.84 27.33 -10.74
C GLY A 323 -15.40 27.73 -11.09
N ASP A 324 -14.65 28.35 -10.17
CA ASP A 324 -13.43 29.10 -10.52
C ASP A 324 -12.10 28.52 -10.02
N ALA A 325 -12.06 27.42 -9.25
CA ALA A 325 -10.81 27.00 -8.60
C ALA A 325 -10.69 25.49 -8.29
N MET A 326 -10.75 24.63 -9.31
CA MET A 326 -10.18 23.28 -9.18
C MET A 326 -8.65 23.35 -9.34
N PRO A 327 -7.87 22.44 -8.70
CA PRO A 327 -6.43 22.37 -8.90
C PRO A 327 -6.12 21.79 -10.30
N ASP A 328 -6.20 22.63 -11.34
CA ASP A 328 -6.02 22.26 -12.76
C ASP A 328 -4.64 21.65 -13.10
N ARG A 329 -3.68 21.73 -12.18
CA ARG A 329 -2.28 21.29 -12.40
C ARG A 329 -1.92 19.97 -11.74
N LEU A 330 -2.88 19.26 -11.14
CA LEU A 330 -2.61 18.00 -10.43
C LEU A 330 -1.94 16.97 -11.33
N ASP A 331 -2.47 16.77 -12.54
CA ASP A 331 -1.91 15.80 -13.49
C ASP A 331 -0.52 16.20 -14.00
N GLU A 332 -0.27 17.50 -14.21
CA GLU A 332 1.04 18.05 -14.57
C GLU A 332 2.08 17.73 -13.48
N VAL A 333 1.73 17.99 -12.22
CA VAL A 333 2.61 17.76 -11.06
C VAL A 333 2.92 16.27 -10.90
N LEU A 334 1.90 15.41 -10.96
CA LEU A 334 2.08 13.97 -10.86
C LEU A 334 2.91 13.41 -12.01
N THR A 335 2.67 13.88 -13.24
CA THR A 335 3.46 13.48 -14.41
C THR A 335 4.92 13.81 -14.21
N ARG A 336 5.23 15.02 -13.72
CA ARG A 336 6.61 15.47 -13.48
C ARG A 336 7.30 14.67 -12.38
N LEU A 337 6.59 14.35 -11.29
CA LEU A 337 7.12 13.55 -10.19
C LEU A 337 7.36 12.09 -10.61
N ARG A 338 6.44 11.50 -11.39
CA ARG A 338 6.58 10.15 -11.93
C ARG A 338 7.69 10.05 -12.98
N ALA A 339 7.80 11.03 -13.87
CA ALA A 339 8.87 11.09 -14.88
C ALA A 339 10.27 11.12 -14.24
N HIS A 340 10.43 11.86 -13.13
CA HIS A 340 11.69 11.86 -12.37
C HIS A 340 12.05 10.45 -11.86
N ALA A 341 11.05 9.66 -11.43
CA ALA A 341 11.23 8.29 -10.98
C ALA A 341 11.68 7.36 -12.12
N GLU A 342 11.01 7.47 -13.27
CA GLU A 342 11.29 6.69 -14.48
C GLU A 342 12.70 7.00 -15.02
N GLU A 343 13.10 8.28 -15.07
CA GLU A 343 14.45 8.70 -15.45
C GLU A 343 15.53 8.11 -14.52
N GLY A 344 15.23 8.02 -13.23
CA GLY A 344 16.09 7.34 -12.26
C GLY A 344 16.19 5.83 -12.54
N GLU A 345 15.09 5.20 -12.95
CA GLU A 345 15.07 3.77 -13.26
C GLU A 345 15.81 3.40 -14.54
N VAL A 346 15.64 4.20 -15.59
CA VAL A 346 16.37 4.04 -16.86
C VAL A 346 17.87 4.18 -16.63
N ARG A 347 18.31 5.19 -15.86
CA ARG A 347 19.74 5.36 -15.50
C ARG A 347 20.32 4.16 -14.75
N ARG A 348 19.51 3.51 -13.90
CA ARG A 348 19.91 2.30 -13.17
C ARG A 348 20.00 1.07 -14.08
N GLN A 349 19.09 0.92 -15.03
CA GLN A 349 19.11 -0.17 -16.00
C GLN A 349 20.33 -0.04 -16.92
N SER A 350 20.59 1.16 -17.46
CA SER A 350 21.78 1.40 -18.29
C SER A 350 23.09 1.18 -17.51
N ALA A 351 23.13 1.47 -16.21
CA ALA A 351 24.30 1.19 -15.38
C ALA A 351 24.51 -0.31 -15.10
N ARG A 352 23.46 -1.15 -15.20
CA ARG A 352 23.54 -2.61 -15.04
C ARG A 352 23.99 -3.32 -16.31
N GLU A 353 23.64 -2.79 -17.48
CA GLU A 353 24.00 -3.39 -18.77
C GLU A 353 25.47 -3.13 -19.18
N VAL A 354 26.16 -2.22 -18.48
CA VAL A 354 27.55 -1.84 -18.74
C VAL A 354 28.55 -2.59 -17.83
N ILE A 355 28.08 -3.44 -16.91
CA ILE A 355 28.91 -4.30 -16.05
C ILE A 355 28.89 -5.74 -16.57
#